data_AF-A0A929GI27-F1
#
_entry.id   AF-A0A929GI27-F1
#
_cell.length_a   1.000
_cell.length_b   1.000
_cell.length_c   1.000
_cell.angle_alpha   90.00
_cell.angle_beta   90.00
_cell.angle_gamma   90.00
#
_symmetry.space_group_name_H-M   'P 1'
#
loop_
_entity.id
_entity.type
_entity.pdbx_description
1 polymer ?
#
loop_
_entity_poly.entity_id
_entity_poly.type
_entity_poly.pdbx_seq_one_letter_code
_entity_poly.pdbx_strand_id
1 'polypeptide(L)'
;DEAYYQGGWVYLEMGLWEKAQKYFEEIPVQNRKKYNLKEIVMELDRKLPLKRKNPTTAGLLAIIPGVGHLYCERKKDALISFLLNGAMIYAAYEAFDHDLDVIGGIITFFELGFYSGNIYSAVSSAHKYNRDEKSKFLDYLKKNTMVNISMGNHNESKSLLLLCKFSF
;
A
#
# COMPACT_ATOMS: atom_id res chain seq x y z
N ASP A 1 -14.21 25.82 12.58
CA ASP A 1 -13.20 25.86 11.50
C ASP A 1 -12.09 24.85 11.67
N GLU A 2 -11.31 24.92 12.76
CA GLU A 2 -10.19 23.99 12.97
C GLU A 2 -10.64 22.52 13.05
N ALA A 3 -11.74 22.23 13.75
CA ALA A 3 -12.32 20.89 13.79
C ALA A 3 -12.73 20.35 12.41
N TYR A 4 -13.27 21.21 11.53
CA TYR A 4 -13.62 20.83 10.16
C TYR A 4 -12.37 20.57 9.31
N TYR A 5 -11.32 21.38 9.50
CA TYR A 5 -10.04 21.18 8.82
C TYR A 5 -9.37 19.87 9.24
N GLN A 6 -9.29 19.60 10.55
CA GLN A 6 -8.75 18.34 11.08
C GLN A 6 -9.60 17.14 10.64
N GLY A 7 -10.94 17.25 10.70
CA GLY A 7 -11.86 16.22 10.22
C GLY A 7 -11.65 15.91 8.74
N GLY A 8 -11.49 16.93 7.89
CA GLY A 8 -11.17 16.76 6.48
C GLY A 8 -9.89 15.95 6.26
N TRP A 9 -8.82 16.26 7.00
CA TRP A 9 -7.57 15.47 6.95
C TRP A 9 -7.73 14.02 7.42
N VAL A 10 -8.53 13.77 8.46
CA VAL A 10 -8.85 12.40 8.90
C VAL A 10 -9.53 11.62 7.77
N TYR A 11 -10.50 12.22 7.08
CA TYR A 11 -11.14 11.57 5.94
C TYR A 11 -10.20 11.35 4.75
N LEU A 12 -9.26 12.28 4.49
CA LEU A 12 -8.20 12.07 3.48
C LEU A 12 -7.33 10.86 3.85
N GLU A 13 -6.92 10.74 5.10
CA GLU A 13 -6.13 9.59 5.59
C GLU A 13 -6.91 8.28 5.49
N MET A 14 -8.22 8.31 5.71
CA MET A 14 -9.10 7.15 5.47
C MET A 14 -9.29 6.86 3.98
N GLY A 15 -8.98 7.79 3.08
CA GLY A 15 -9.17 7.66 1.63
C GLY A 15 -10.61 7.91 1.18
N LEU A 16 -11.39 8.59 2.02
CA LEU A 16 -12.78 8.97 1.79
C LEU A 16 -12.81 10.41 1.24
N TRP A 17 -12.32 10.58 0.01
CA TRP A 17 -12.07 11.88 -0.63
C TRP A 17 -13.30 12.79 -0.66
N GLU A 18 -14.45 12.24 -1.03
CA GLU A 18 -15.72 12.97 -1.08
C GLU A 18 -16.16 13.47 0.30
N LYS A 19 -15.94 12.67 1.36
CA LYS A 19 -16.25 13.09 2.74
C LYS A 19 -15.29 14.18 3.21
N ALA A 20 -14.01 14.06 2.86
CA ALA A 20 -13.02 15.09 3.17
C ALA A 20 -13.39 16.44 2.53
N GLN A 21 -13.81 16.42 1.26
CA GLN A 21 -14.24 17.62 0.56
C GLN A 21 -15.44 18.29 1.24
N LYS A 22 -16.47 17.53 1.62
CA LYS A 22 -17.62 18.06 2.37
C LYS A 22 -17.18 18.76 3.67
N TYR A 23 -16.25 18.19 4.42
CA TYR A 23 -15.72 18.82 5.63
C TYR A 23 -14.95 20.12 5.34
N PHE A 24 -14.21 20.19 4.24
CA PHE A 24 -13.54 21.42 3.84
C PHE A 24 -14.52 22.51 3.36
N GLU A 25 -15.65 22.12 2.79
CA GLU A 25 -16.70 23.06 2.33
C GLU A 25 -17.40 23.78 3.49
N GLU A 26 -17.55 23.12 4.65
CA GLU A 26 -18.09 23.69 5.89
C GLU A 26 -17.22 24.84 6.46
N ILE A 27 -15.98 24.99 6.01
CA ILE A 27 -15.11 26.09 6.44
C ILE A 27 -15.52 27.39 5.73
N PRO A 28 -15.84 28.48 6.46
CA PRO A 28 -16.24 29.75 5.89
C PRO A 28 -15.22 30.30 4.89
N VAL A 29 -15.69 30.89 3.79
CA VAL A 29 -14.84 31.38 2.66
C VAL A 29 -13.70 32.28 3.13
N GLN A 30 -13.97 33.14 4.13
CA GLN A 30 -13.00 34.06 4.73
C GLN A 30 -11.79 33.33 5.34
N ASN A 31 -12.01 32.15 5.91
CA ASN A 31 -10.99 31.38 6.62
C ASN A 31 -10.34 30.29 5.74
N ARG A 32 -10.82 30.06 4.51
CA ARG A 32 -10.24 29.06 3.59
C ARG A 32 -8.80 29.35 3.19
N LYS A 33 -8.43 30.64 3.10
CA LYS A 33 -7.05 31.06 2.81
C LYS A 33 -6.09 30.72 3.95
N LYS A 34 -6.55 30.77 5.21
CA LYS A 34 -5.75 30.40 6.40
C LYS A 34 -5.30 28.93 6.35
N TYR A 35 -6.10 28.05 5.74
CA TYR A 35 -5.88 26.61 5.69
C TYR A 35 -5.44 26.10 4.32
N ASN A 36 -5.10 26.98 3.37
CA ASN A 36 -4.73 26.62 2.00
C ASN A 36 -5.73 25.68 1.31
N LEU A 37 -7.03 25.76 1.63
CA LEU A 37 -8.02 24.79 1.13
C LEU A 37 -8.13 24.79 -0.40
N LYS A 38 -7.94 25.95 -1.03
CA LYS A 38 -7.95 26.07 -2.50
C LYS A 38 -6.87 25.19 -3.14
N GLU A 39 -5.68 25.16 -2.54
CA GLU A 39 -4.56 24.36 -3.04
C GLU A 39 -4.78 22.87 -2.77
N ILE A 40 -5.31 22.53 -1.60
CA ILE A 40 -5.69 21.16 -1.25
C ILE A 40 -6.69 20.59 -2.26
N VAL A 41 -7.80 21.29 -2.50
CA VAL A 41 -8.85 20.84 -3.43
C VAL A 41 -8.32 20.78 -4.86
N MET A 42 -7.54 21.77 -5.30
CA MET A 42 -6.94 21.77 -6.63
C MET A 42 -5.99 20.58 -6.86
N GLU A 43 -5.15 20.22 -5.88
CA GLU A 43 -4.26 19.06 -5.98
C GLU A 43 -5.02 17.73 -5.90
N LEU A 44 -6.11 17.67 -5.14
CA LEU A 44 -7.01 16.51 -5.12
C LEU A 44 -7.64 16.28 -6.49
N ASP A 45 -8.22 17.31 -7.10
CA ASP A 45 -8.84 17.21 -8.43
C ASP A 45 -7.83 16.87 -9.52
N ARG A 46 -6.58 17.35 -9.39
CA ARG A 46 -5.53 17.12 -10.40
C ARG A 46 -4.97 15.69 -10.36
N LYS A 47 -4.81 15.09 -9.17
CA LYS A 47 -4.10 13.80 -9.01
C LYS A 47 -5.04 12.60 -8.84
N LEU A 48 -6.33 12.80 -8.62
CA LEU A 48 -7.31 11.72 -8.54
C LEU A 48 -7.86 11.34 -9.93
N PRO A 49 -8.20 10.06 -10.16
CA PRO A 49 -7.98 8.91 -9.28
C PRO A 49 -6.52 8.45 -9.27
N LEU A 50 -6.04 8.00 -8.11
CA LEU A 50 -4.69 7.44 -8.00
C LEU A 50 -4.55 6.18 -8.86
N LYS A 51 -3.35 5.97 -9.41
CA LYS A 51 -3.00 4.71 -10.09
C LYS A 51 -3.12 3.56 -9.10
N ARG A 52 -3.83 2.50 -9.51
CA ARG A 52 -4.03 1.29 -8.68
C ARG A 52 -3.75 0.02 -9.48
N LYS A 53 -3.29 -1.01 -8.77
CA LYS A 53 -3.12 -2.37 -9.26
C LYS A 53 -4.26 -3.23 -8.73
N ASN A 54 -4.86 -4.01 -9.63
CA ASN A 54 -5.88 -5.00 -9.28
C ASN A 54 -5.23 -6.24 -8.61
N PRO A 55 -5.58 -6.59 -7.35
CA PRO A 55 -5.03 -7.75 -6.67
C PRO A 55 -5.38 -9.10 -7.32
N THR A 56 -6.58 -9.24 -7.86
CA THR A 56 -7.02 -10.46 -8.56
C THR A 56 -6.18 -10.68 -9.81
N THR A 57 -5.94 -9.63 -10.59
CA THR A 57 -5.06 -9.70 -11.77
C THR A 57 -3.64 -10.07 -11.37
N ALA A 58 -3.12 -9.52 -10.26
CA ALA A 58 -1.79 -9.89 -9.76
C ALA A 58 -1.70 -11.38 -9.38
N GLY A 59 -2.73 -11.92 -8.74
CA GLY A 59 -2.81 -13.35 -8.41
C GLY A 59 -2.91 -14.26 -9.63
N LEU A 60 -3.76 -13.91 -10.61
CA LEU A 60 -3.88 -14.66 -11.86
C LEU A 60 -2.57 -14.70 -12.65
N LEU A 61 -1.87 -13.55 -12.72
CA LEU A 61 -0.57 -13.48 -13.37
C LEU A 61 0.50 -14.29 -12.62
N ALA A 62 0.38 -14.44 -11.29
CA ALA A 62 1.33 -15.19 -10.49
C ALA A 62 1.30 -16.72 -10.69
N ILE A 63 0.37 -17.24 -11.50
CA ILE A 63 0.43 -18.62 -12.02
C ILE A 63 1.74 -18.83 -12.80
N ILE A 64 2.25 -17.79 -13.47
CA ILE A 64 3.63 -17.85 -13.96
C ILE A 64 4.51 -17.24 -12.86
N PRO A 65 5.43 -18.02 -12.24
CA PRO A 65 6.24 -17.54 -11.13
C PRO A 65 6.89 -16.18 -11.42
N GLY A 66 6.60 -15.21 -10.56
CA GLY A 66 7.14 -13.85 -10.63
C GLY A 66 6.38 -12.84 -11.49
N VAL A 67 5.48 -13.26 -12.40
CA VAL A 67 4.78 -12.32 -13.31
C VAL A 67 3.80 -11.41 -12.54
N GLY A 68 3.11 -11.94 -11.52
CA GLY A 68 2.27 -11.14 -10.63
C GLY A 68 3.05 -10.05 -9.88
N HIS A 69 4.30 -10.33 -9.50
CA HIS A 69 5.20 -9.34 -8.87
C HIS A 69 5.72 -8.32 -9.88
N LEU A 70 6.02 -8.72 -11.12
CA LEU A 70 6.38 -7.79 -12.20
C LEU A 70 5.26 -6.79 -12.47
N TYR A 71 4.01 -7.27 -12.53
CA TYR A 71 2.84 -6.42 -12.68
C TYR A 71 2.72 -5.38 -11.55
N CYS A 72 3.08 -5.77 -10.33
CA CYS A 72 3.16 -4.88 -9.15
C CYS A 72 4.43 -4.03 -9.08
N GLU A 73 5.23 -3.98 -10.15
CA GLU A 73 6.49 -3.20 -10.24
C GLU A 73 7.58 -3.69 -9.25
N ARG A 74 7.47 -4.94 -8.76
CA ARG A 74 8.42 -5.56 -7.83
C ARG A 74 9.38 -6.51 -8.56
N LYS A 75 10.32 -5.94 -9.31
CA LYS A 75 11.27 -6.70 -10.16
C LYS A 75 12.15 -7.70 -9.38
N LYS A 76 12.58 -7.34 -8.16
CA LYS A 76 13.41 -8.22 -7.32
C LYS A 76 12.64 -9.46 -6.88
N ASP A 77 11.44 -9.26 -6.34
CA ASP A 77 10.54 -10.34 -5.97
C ASP A 77 10.22 -11.25 -7.16
N ALA A 78 9.94 -10.66 -8.32
CA ALA A 78 9.68 -11.43 -9.53
C ALA A 78 10.84 -12.35 -9.92
N LEU A 79 12.07 -11.84 -9.88
CA LEU A 79 13.26 -12.62 -10.18
C LEU A 79 13.46 -13.74 -9.15
N ILE A 80 13.31 -13.43 -7.86
CA ILE A 80 13.45 -14.42 -6.78
C ILE A 80 12.42 -15.53 -6.93
N SER A 81 11.15 -15.19 -7.16
CA SER A 81 10.11 -16.18 -7.41
C SER A 81 10.44 -17.03 -8.63
N PHE A 82 10.81 -16.44 -9.76
CA PHE A 82 11.15 -17.21 -10.96
C PHE A 82 12.30 -18.21 -10.72
N LEU A 83 13.39 -17.75 -10.10
CA LEU A 83 14.56 -18.60 -9.84
C LEU A 83 14.27 -19.70 -8.82
N LEU A 84 13.56 -19.39 -7.72
CA LEU A 84 13.31 -20.36 -6.67
C LEU A 84 12.37 -21.48 -7.13
N ASN A 85 11.24 -21.14 -7.76
CA ASN A 85 10.32 -22.15 -8.28
C ASN A 85 11.00 -22.95 -9.40
N GLY A 86 11.72 -22.29 -10.30
CA GLY A 86 12.48 -22.96 -11.36
C GLY A 86 13.50 -23.96 -10.81
N ALA A 87 14.27 -23.56 -9.78
CA ALA A 87 15.26 -24.43 -9.14
C ALA A 87 14.60 -25.61 -8.42
N MET A 88 13.49 -25.40 -7.72
CA MET A 88 12.78 -26.48 -7.02
C MET A 88 12.11 -27.46 -7.97
N ILE A 89 11.47 -26.97 -9.03
CA ILE A 89 10.91 -27.83 -10.09
C ILE A 89 12.02 -28.66 -10.75
N TYR A 90 13.15 -28.03 -11.08
CA TYR A 90 14.30 -28.73 -11.64
C TYR A 90 14.86 -29.79 -10.68
N ALA A 91 15.01 -29.45 -9.39
CA ALA A 91 15.49 -30.39 -8.37
C ALA A 91 14.53 -31.56 -8.14
N ALA A 92 13.22 -31.33 -8.17
CA ALA A 92 12.22 -32.39 -8.09
C ALA A 92 12.29 -33.31 -9.31
N TYR A 93 12.41 -32.72 -10.51
CA TYR A 93 12.58 -33.48 -11.76
C TYR A 93 13.82 -34.40 -11.69
N GLU A 94 14.98 -33.84 -11.32
CA GLU A 94 16.24 -34.59 -11.20
C GLU A 94 16.13 -35.72 -10.18
N ALA A 95 15.46 -35.48 -9.04
CA ALA A 95 15.26 -36.50 -8.02
C ALA A 95 14.43 -37.69 -8.54
N PHE A 96 13.35 -37.43 -9.27
CA PHE A 96 12.54 -38.50 -9.85
C PHE A 96 13.25 -39.23 -11.01
N ASP A 97 14.03 -38.51 -11.83
CA ASP A 97 14.80 -39.12 -12.92
C ASP A 97 15.89 -40.08 -12.41
N HIS A 98 16.38 -39.85 -11.19
CA HIS A 98 17.38 -40.68 -10.51
C HIS A 98 16.79 -41.70 -9.50
N ASP A 99 15.50 -42.05 -9.61
CA ASP A 99 14.80 -43.00 -8.74
C ASP A 99 14.80 -42.61 -7.22
N LEU A 100 14.97 -41.32 -6.91
CA LEU A 100 14.95 -40.77 -5.56
C LEU A 100 13.55 -40.29 -5.16
N ASP A 101 12.55 -41.16 -5.28
CA ASP A 101 11.13 -40.83 -5.12
C ASP A 101 10.78 -40.12 -3.81
N VAL A 102 11.37 -40.54 -2.69
CA VAL A 102 11.14 -39.91 -1.39
C VAL A 102 11.62 -38.47 -1.37
N ILE A 103 12.79 -38.20 -1.94
CA ILE A 103 13.37 -36.86 -2.02
C ILE A 103 12.54 -36.00 -2.99
N GLY A 104 12.22 -36.52 -4.17
CA GLY A 104 11.37 -35.84 -5.15
C GLY A 104 10.00 -35.48 -4.57
N GLY A 105 9.39 -36.39 -3.80
CA GLY A 105 8.14 -36.18 -3.09
C GLY A 105 8.23 -35.05 -2.05
N ILE A 106 9.30 -35.03 -1.24
CA ILE A 106 9.53 -33.96 -0.27
C ILE A 106 9.70 -32.61 -0.97
N ILE A 107 10.53 -32.52 -2.02
CA ILE A 107 10.75 -31.27 -2.77
C ILE A 107 9.42 -30.78 -3.36
N THR A 108 8.65 -31.67 -3.99
CA THR A 108 7.35 -31.34 -4.58
C THR A 108 6.37 -30.81 -3.53
N PHE A 109 6.31 -31.44 -2.35
CA PHE A 109 5.47 -30.96 -1.25
C PHE A 109 5.82 -29.53 -0.82
N PHE A 110 7.12 -29.24 -0.66
CA PHE A 110 7.56 -27.89 -0.32
C PHE A 110 7.30 -26.91 -1.48
N GLU A 111 7.54 -27.30 -2.73
CA GLU A 111 7.29 -26.46 -3.90
C GLU A 111 5.82 -26.06 -3.97
N LEU A 112 4.88 -26.99 -3.74
CA LEU A 112 3.45 -26.65 -3.70
C LEU A 112 3.14 -25.56 -2.65
N GLY A 113 3.77 -25.64 -1.48
CA GLY A 113 3.65 -24.62 -0.43
C GLY A 113 4.25 -23.28 -0.85
N PHE A 114 5.48 -23.29 -1.37
CA PHE A 114 6.17 -22.09 -1.85
C PHE A 114 5.45 -21.42 -3.03
N TYR A 115 4.99 -22.21 -3.99
CA TYR A 115 4.25 -21.77 -5.16
C TYR A 115 2.94 -21.09 -4.77
N SER A 116 2.17 -21.69 -3.86
CA SER A 116 0.96 -21.09 -3.28
C SER A 116 1.28 -19.78 -2.56
N GLY A 117 2.36 -19.75 -1.79
CA GLY A 117 2.85 -18.54 -1.12
C GLY A 117 3.26 -17.43 -2.09
N ASN A 118 3.83 -17.77 -3.25
CA ASN A 118 4.18 -16.81 -4.29
C ASN A 118 2.94 -16.13 -4.89
N ILE A 119 1.87 -16.88 -5.16
CA ILE A 119 0.59 -16.32 -5.63
C ILE A 119 0.02 -15.35 -4.58
N TYR A 120 -0.06 -15.77 -3.31
CA TYR A 120 -0.54 -14.91 -2.23
C TYR A 120 0.33 -13.63 -2.09
N SER A 121 1.65 -13.78 -2.19
CA SER A 121 2.61 -12.66 -2.13
C SER A 121 2.40 -11.66 -3.27
N ALA A 122 2.05 -12.12 -4.48
CA ALA A 122 1.72 -11.23 -5.60
C ALA A 122 0.44 -10.43 -5.34
N VAL A 123 -0.62 -11.07 -4.85
CA VAL A 123 -1.87 -10.39 -4.43
C VAL A 123 -1.58 -9.36 -3.35
N SER A 124 -0.82 -9.73 -2.32
CA SER A 124 -0.39 -8.84 -1.24
C SER A 124 0.41 -7.65 -1.77
N SER A 125 1.27 -7.88 -2.78
CA SER A 125 2.07 -6.83 -3.42
C SER A 125 1.20 -5.78 -4.13
N ALA A 126 0.08 -6.17 -4.75
CA ALA A 126 -0.86 -5.21 -5.32
C ALA A 126 -1.52 -4.34 -4.25
N HIS A 127 -1.89 -4.93 -3.11
CA HIS A 127 -2.42 -4.16 -1.97
C HIS A 127 -1.38 -3.20 -1.39
N LYS A 128 -0.13 -3.63 -1.28
CA LYS A 128 0.99 -2.77 -0.84
C LYS A 128 1.20 -1.61 -1.80
N TYR A 129 1.28 -1.88 -3.11
CA TYR A 129 1.38 -0.84 -4.13
C TYR A 129 0.29 0.23 -4.00
N ASN A 130 -0.97 -0.18 -3.87
CA ASN A 130 -2.10 0.75 -3.74
C ASN A 130 -2.03 1.60 -2.47
N ARG A 131 -1.55 1.00 -1.36
CA ARG A 131 -1.37 1.69 -0.09
C ARG A 131 -0.23 2.70 -0.18
N ASP A 132 0.88 2.31 -0.80
CA ASP A 132 2.06 3.15 -0.96
C ASP A 132 1.78 4.35 -1.86
N GLU A 133 1.06 4.17 -2.97
CA GLU A 133 0.64 5.28 -3.84
C GLU A 133 -0.28 6.27 -3.10
N LYS A 134 -1.21 5.77 -2.29
CA LYS A 134 -2.03 6.62 -1.42
C LYS A 134 -1.18 7.37 -0.39
N SER A 135 -0.26 6.69 0.29
CA SER A 135 0.61 7.30 1.29
C SER A 135 1.47 8.40 0.67
N LYS A 136 2.13 8.12 -0.46
CA LYS A 136 2.94 9.10 -1.20
C LYS A 136 2.13 10.33 -1.59
N PHE A 137 0.89 10.14 -2.05
CA PHE A 137 0.02 11.26 -2.39
C PHE A 137 -0.34 12.10 -1.16
N LEU A 138 -0.72 11.47 -0.04
CA LEU A 138 -1.02 12.18 1.21
C LEU A 138 0.20 12.91 1.76
N ASP A 139 1.38 12.31 1.73
CA ASP A 139 2.62 12.94 2.15
C ASP A 139 2.99 14.12 1.26
N TYR A 140 2.81 13.98 -0.07
CA TYR A 140 2.94 15.08 -1.03
C TYR A 140 1.98 16.23 -0.70
N LEU A 141 0.71 15.91 -0.45
CA LEU A 141 -0.30 16.91 -0.13
C LEU A 141 0.06 17.63 1.17
N LYS A 142 0.36 16.90 2.25
CA LYS A 142 0.78 17.47 3.53
C LYS A 142 2.00 18.39 3.38
N LYS A 143 3.04 17.95 2.69
CA LYS A 143 4.27 18.75 2.52
C LYS A 143 4.04 20.06 1.75
N ASN A 144 3.11 20.09 0.80
CA ASN A 144 2.88 21.26 -0.03
C ASN A 144 1.75 22.16 0.49
N THR A 145 0.83 21.64 1.29
CA THR A 145 -0.37 22.39 1.69
C THR A 145 -0.55 22.56 3.18
N MET A 146 0.05 21.71 4.04
CA MET A 146 -0.08 21.92 5.48
C MET A 146 0.63 23.21 5.85
N VAL A 147 -0.18 24.17 6.27
CA VAL A 147 0.29 25.26 7.09
C VAL A 147 0.77 24.65 8.40
N ASN A 148 2.04 24.89 8.76
CA ASN A 148 2.50 24.66 10.13
C ASN A 148 1.69 25.60 11.04
N ILE A 149 0.53 25.14 11.50
CA ILE A 149 -0.16 25.76 12.61
C ILE A 149 0.63 25.34 13.84
N SER A 150 1.83 25.90 14.03
CA SER A 150 2.51 25.87 15.31
C SER A 150 1.72 26.76 16.25
N MET A 151 0.58 26.28 16.71
CA MET A 151 -0.11 26.87 17.84
C MET A 151 0.77 26.56 19.05
N GLY A 152 1.43 27.59 19.59
CA GLY A 152 2.08 27.48 20.88
C GLY A 152 1.08 27.03 21.92
N ASN A 153 1.20 25.79 22.39
CA ASN A 153 1.47 25.55 23.80
C ASN A 153 1.99 24.12 24.01
N HIS A 154 3.01 24.02 24.83
CA HIS A 154 3.87 22.88 25.04
C HIS A 154 3.26 21.95 26.12
N ASN A 155 2.46 20.92 25.78
CA ASN A 155 2.47 19.64 26.52
C ASN A 155 1.46 18.54 26.08
N GLU A 156 0.34 18.83 25.40
CA GLU A 156 -0.72 17.81 25.32
C GLU A 156 -0.60 16.80 24.16
N SER A 157 0.07 17.18 23.06
CA SER A 157 0.24 16.30 21.88
C SER A 157 1.04 15.01 22.17
N LYS A 158 1.97 15.05 23.14
CA LYS A 158 2.71 13.85 23.55
C LYS A 158 1.81 12.82 24.24
N SER A 159 0.75 13.25 24.93
CA SER A 159 -0.17 12.34 25.64
C SER A 159 -1.02 11.53 24.65
N LEU A 160 -1.54 12.16 23.60
CA LEU A 160 -2.34 11.48 22.57
C LEU A 160 -1.50 10.53 21.70
N LEU A 161 -0.26 10.91 21.36
CA LEU A 161 0.66 10.03 20.64
C LEU A 161 1.16 8.85 21.49
N LEU A 162 1.21 9.00 22.82
CA LEU A 162 1.51 7.91 23.75
C LEU A 162 0.32 6.95 23.91
N LEU A 163 -0.91 7.46 23.91
CA LEU A 163 -2.12 6.65 24.07
C LEU A 163 -2.39 5.73 22.87
N CYS A 164 -2.08 6.15 21.64
CA CYS A 164 -2.20 5.27 20.47
C CYS A 164 -1.08 4.21 20.34
N LYS A 165 -0.03 4.27 21.18
CA LYS A 165 1.13 3.37 21.10
C LYS A 165 1.05 2.16 22.03
N PHE A 166 0.01 2.05 22.86
CA PHE A 166 -0.24 0.89 23.72
C PHE A 166 -1.67 0.37 23.55
N SER A 167 -1.86 -0.37 22.46
CA SER A 167 -2.92 -1.38 22.38
C SER A 167 -2.45 -2.45 21.40
N PHE A 168 -1.55 -3.31 21.88
CA PHE A 168 -1.37 -4.72 21.52
C PHE A 168 -0.42 -5.35 22.55
#